data_AF-A0A1Z8P1W4-F1
#
_entry.id   AF-A0A1Z8P1W4-F1
#
_cell.length_a   1.000
_cell.length_b   1.000
_cell.length_c   1.000
_cell.angle_alpha   90.00
_cell.angle_beta   90.00
_cell.angle_gamma   90.00
#
_symmetry.space_group_name_H-M   'P 1'
#
loop_
_entity.id
_entity.type
_entity.pdbx_description
1 polymer ?
#
loop_
_entity_poly.entity_id
_entity_poly.type
_entity_poly.pdbx_seq_one_letter_code
_entity_poly.pdbx_strand_id
1 'polypeptide(L)'
;MPSYIEEDHTLIQETLLRWLKEIYKDISDDVLSDLARRLSRRMAVAETDVYEQSENWNQETCLLITYADSITDDNAQSPLASLGQFCEAYLDEMISTVHILPFFPSSGDDGFAVSDHNSVDQPLGTWEDISYLSTKHRIMADLVLNHGARSSVLFQQFLNDEAPGNGFFLSVDENFDASHVIRPRGHPLLQKVETVSGEKTIWCTFSEEQVDYDFSNPGVLEFFLNLILSFIDHGVSVLRLDAVGFLWKRSGTTCLNLSQTHAIIKLIRYVSNCYAADVVIVTETNLPNQENLSYFGNGNEAHWIYNFPLPPLLLHTLLTGDSNALRRWAMSMPPALLGTSYLNFLASHDGFGLRPTEGLLEEEARAELVERLQKNGSRFTWRTMQDGTKKIYEANITLYSALEKTDEDPNGRYAIQRFIAAHLIMFSLEGIPAMYINSLIGAKNDDAGVDTSGMYRRINRTKYSRETIDSLLLSTHSRERIIFDTLKTLIQMRSRQSAFHPNATQFTLQLGRDFFGVWRQSQDRGQSIFAITNLTSQGKFLRLADVNLIEVEQWHDLISGSQVLSHQSEIRLDPYQTVWITNK
;
A
#
# COMPACT_ATOMS: atom_id res chain seq x y z
N MET A 1 42.48 -20.97 8.78
CA MET A 1 41.80 -19.78 8.26
C MET A 1 40.34 -20.17 8.19
N PRO A 2 39.43 -19.43 8.84
CA PRO A 2 38.00 -19.67 8.66
C PRO A 2 37.68 -19.58 7.17
N SER A 3 36.76 -20.40 6.69
CA SER A 3 36.28 -20.25 5.31
C SER A 3 35.57 -18.88 5.17
N TYR A 4 35.57 -18.28 3.98
CA TYR A 4 34.91 -16.98 3.72
C TYR A 4 33.44 -16.93 4.24
N ILE A 5 32.78 -18.09 4.29
CA ILE A 5 31.41 -18.29 4.81
C ILE A 5 31.34 -18.16 6.35
N GLU A 6 32.36 -18.62 7.09
CA GLU A 6 32.41 -18.51 8.56
C GLU A 6 32.63 -17.05 9.04
N GLU A 7 33.36 -16.26 8.25
CA GLU A 7 33.57 -14.83 8.53
C GLU A 7 32.26 -14.04 8.36
N ASP A 8 31.41 -14.41 7.39
CA ASP A 8 30.12 -13.76 7.11
C ASP A 8 29.07 -14.05 8.21
N HIS A 9 28.98 -15.30 8.67
CA HIS A 9 28.05 -15.66 9.76
C HIS A 9 28.37 -14.97 11.09
N THR A 10 29.66 -14.83 11.42
CA THR A 10 30.09 -14.14 12.63
C THR A 10 29.70 -12.65 12.57
N LEU A 11 29.91 -12.02 11.41
CA LEU A 11 29.53 -10.62 11.17
C LEU A 11 28.01 -10.41 11.24
N ILE A 12 27.22 -11.34 10.69
CA ILE A 12 25.75 -11.30 10.79
C ILE A 12 25.33 -11.38 12.26
N GLN A 13 25.87 -12.33 13.03
CA GLN A 13 25.52 -12.49 14.44
C GLN A 13 25.87 -11.24 15.28
N GLU A 14 27.05 -10.66 15.08
CA GLU A 14 27.46 -9.41 15.75
C GLU A 14 26.55 -8.23 15.39
N THR A 15 26.16 -8.14 14.12
CA THR A 15 25.26 -7.08 13.64
C THR A 15 23.85 -7.24 14.21
N LEU A 16 23.32 -8.47 14.25
CA LEU A 16 22.05 -8.78 14.92
C LEU A 16 22.08 -8.37 16.39
N LEU A 17 23.14 -8.73 17.12
CA LEU A 17 23.29 -8.36 18.53
C LEU A 17 23.28 -6.84 18.72
N ARG A 18 23.92 -6.07 17.82
CA ARG A 18 23.92 -4.60 17.87
C ARG A 18 22.51 -4.03 17.72
N TRP A 19 21.73 -4.51 16.75
CA TRP A 19 20.34 -4.09 16.56
C TRP A 19 19.48 -4.45 17.77
N LEU A 20 19.62 -5.66 18.29
CA LEU A 20 18.87 -6.11 19.46
C LEU A 20 19.16 -5.23 20.69
N LYS A 21 20.42 -4.83 20.91
CA LYS A 21 20.80 -3.91 21.99
C LYS A 21 20.26 -2.49 21.80
N GLU A 22 20.06 -2.05 20.57
CA GLU A 22 19.43 -0.75 20.28
C GLU A 22 17.94 -0.75 20.67
N ILE A 23 17.25 -1.85 20.37
CA ILE A 23 15.81 -2.04 20.67
C ILE A 23 15.59 -2.30 22.18
N TYR A 24 16.35 -3.23 22.76
CA TYR A 24 16.14 -3.78 24.10
C TYR A 24 17.22 -3.34 25.09
N LYS A 25 17.12 -2.09 25.55
CA LYS A 25 18.12 -1.49 26.45
C LYS A 25 18.14 -2.10 27.86
N ASP A 26 17.03 -2.67 28.30
CA ASP A 26 16.84 -3.18 29.66
C ASP A 26 16.94 -4.72 29.76
N ILE A 27 17.22 -5.40 28.65
CA ILE A 27 17.39 -6.86 28.59
C ILE A 27 18.88 -7.21 28.68
N SER A 28 19.20 -8.31 29.37
CA SER A 28 20.60 -8.72 29.55
C SER A 28 21.27 -9.13 28.25
N ASP A 29 22.57 -8.80 28.14
CA ASP A 29 23.41 -9.13 26.98
C ASP A 29 23.42 -10.63 26.65
N ASP A 30 23.36 -11.51 27.66
CA ASP A 30 23.34 -12.96 27.46
C ASP A 30 22.09 -13.44 26.72
N VAL A 31 20.92 -12.88 27.08
CA VAL A 31 19.64 -13.21 26.43
C VAL A 31 19.64 -12.72 24.97
N LEU A 32 20.12 -11.50 24.73
CA LEU A 32 20.18 -10.93 23.38
C LEU A 32 21.23 -11.66 22.52
N SER A 33 22.35 -12.08 23.11
CA SER A 33 23.39 -12.86 22.43
C SER A 33 22.89 -14.25 22.03
N ASP A 34 22.12 -14.91 22.89
CA ASP A 34 21.52 -16.20 22.55
C ASP A 34 20.46 -16.06 21.45
N LEU A 35 19.62 -15.01 21.51
CA LEU A 35 18.67 -14.69 20.45
C LEU A 35 19.37 -14.42 19.10
N ALA A 36 20.41 -13.58 19.07
CA ALA A 36 21.19 -13.31 17.87
C ALA A 36 21.78 -14.60 17.27
N ARG A 37 22.24 -15.53 18.13
CA ARG A 37 22.78 -16.83 17.71
C ARG A 37 21.69 -17.72 17.10
N ARG A 38 20.49 -17.77 17.68
CA ARG A 38 19.36 -18.55 17.12
C ARG A 38 18.93 -18.02 15.75
N LEU A 39 18.80 -16.69 15.62
CA LEU A 39 18.46 -16.04 14.35
C LEU A 39 19.54 -16.26 13.28
N SER A 40 20.82 -16.04 13.62
CA SER A 40 21.95 -16.29 12.71
C SER A 40 21.96 -17.73 12.21
N ARG A 41 21.72 -18.72 13.09
CA ARG A 41 21.60 -20.13 12.71
C ARG A 41 20.42 -20.38 11.75
N ARG A 42 19.27 -19.76 12.00
CA ARG A 42 18.10 -19.89 11.10
C ARG A 42 18.39 -19.32 9.72
N MET A 43 19.13 -18.21 9.64
CA MET A 43 19.52 -17.57 8.38
C MET A 43 20.58 -18.35 7.62
N ALA A 44 21.47 -19.06 8.31
CA ALA A 44 22.54 -19.87 7.70
C ALA A 44 22.06 -21.09 6.90
N VAL A 45 20.78 -21.45 7.01
CA VAL A 45 20.18 -22.58 6.28
C VAL A 45 19.86 -22.24 4.82
N ALA A 46 19.84 -20.95 4.45
CA ALA A 46 19.62 -20.53 3.06
C ALA A 46 20.83 -20.89 2.18
N GLU A 47 20.59 -21.55 1.05
CA GLU A 47 21.59 -21.71 0.00
C GLU A 47 21.97 -20.32 -0.52
N THR A 48 23.21 -19.94 -0.24
CA THR A 48 23.79 -18.64 -0.59
C THR A 48 24.20 -18.66 -2.06
N ASP A 49 23.23 -18.55 -2.95
CA ASP A 49 23.55 -18.01 -4.27
C ASP A 49 23.97 -16.55 -4.06
N VAL A 50 25.19 -16.22 -4.49
CA VAL A 50 25.74 -14.86 -4.42
C VAL A 50 24.93 -14.01 -5.40
N TYR A 51 23.83 -13.43 -4.93
CA TYR A 51 23.01 -12.54 -5.73
C TYR A 51 23.77 -11.22 -5.96
N GLU A 52 24.13 -10.95 -7.22
CA GLU A 52 24.41 -9.58 -7.64
C GLU A 52 23.18 -8.72 -7.29
N GLN A 53 23.39 -7.51 -6.75
CA GLN A 53 22.31 -6.56 -6.50
C GLN A 53 21.58 -6.26 -7.82
N SER A 54 20.51 -6.99 -8.11
CA SER A 54 19.55 -6.64 -9.14
C SER A 54 18.77 -5.41 -8.68
N GLU A 55 18.39 -4.55 -9.62
CA GLU A 55 17.48 -3.45 -9.33
C GLU A 55 16.10 -4.03 -8.94
N ASN A 56 15.65 -3.78 -7.70
CA ASN A 56 14.44 -4.41 -7.13
C ASN A 56 13.12 -3.98 -7.81
N TRP A 57 13.14 -2.89 -8.59
CA TRP A 57 11.99 -2.38 -9.35
C TRP A 57 12.46 -1.47 -10.48
N ASN A 58 11.66 -1.34 -11.53
CA ASN A 58 11.94 -0.48 -12.66
C ASN A 58 10.63 0.13 -13.24
N GLN A 59 10.68 0.73 -14.43
CA GLN A 59 9.49 1.29 -15.09
C GLN A 59 8.38 0.26 -15.38
N GLU A 60 8.73 -1.03 -15.47
CA GLU A 60 7.80 -2.14 -15.70
C GLU A 60 7.08 -2.58 -14.43
N THR A 61 7.56 -2.14 -13.25
CA THR A 61 6.93 -2.49 -11.98
C THR A 61 5.54 -1.86 -11.86
N CYS A 62 4.53 -2.71 -11.76
CA CYS A 62 3.14 -2.34 -11.49
C CYS A 62 2.49 -3.41 -10.61
N LEU A 63 1.81 -2.97 -9.56
CA LEU A 63 1.31 -3.83 -8.51
C LEU A 63 -0.22 -3.99 -8.61
N LEU A 64 -0.74 -5.19 -8.39
CA LEU A 64 -2.17 -5.45 -8.18
C LEU A 64 -2.42 -5.66 -6.68
N ILE A 65 -3.42 -4.98 -6.11
CA ILE A 65 -3.93 -5.22 -4.75
C ILE A 65 -5.26 -5.95 -4.88
N THR A 66 -5.38 -7.13 -4.25
CA THR A 66 -6.55 -8.00 -4.36
C THR A 66 -6.74 -8.87 -3.12
N TYR A 67 -7.98 -9.29 -2.84
CA TYR A 67 -8.20 -10.42 -1.95
C TYR A 67 -7.96 -11.73 -2.70
N ALA A 68 -7.60 -12.79 -1.98
CA ALA A 68 -7.45 -14.13 -2.53
C ALA A 68 -8.72 -14.63 -3.25
N ASP A 69 -9.89 -14.19 -2.79
CA ASP A 69 -11.20 -14.59 -3.29
C ASP A 69 -11.95 -13.47 -4.02
N SER A 70 -11.24 -12.43 -4.48
CA SER A 70 -11.84 -11.40 -5.35
C SER A 70 -12.37 -12.00 -6.65
N ILE A 71 -11.77 -13.10 -7.12
CA ILE A 71 -12.23 -13.87 -8.28
C ILE A 71 -12.24 -15.35 -7.91
N THR A 72 -13.40 -16.00 -8.04
CA THR A 72 -13.56 -17.44 -7.76
C THR A 72 -14.06 -18.19 -8.99
N ASP A 73 -13.57 -19.41 -9.20
CA ASP A 73 -14.05 -20.34 -10.21
C ASP A 73 -14.41 -21.67 -9.55
N ASP A 74 -15.64 -22.14 -9.77
CA ASP A 74 -16.11 -23.43 -9.25
C ASP A 74 -15.32 -24.62 -9.84
N ASN A 75 -14.60 -24.42 -10.95
CA ASN A 75 -13.73 -25.43 -11.56
C ASN A 75 -12.28 -25.41 -11.03
N ALA A 76 -11.89 -24.36 -10.30
CA ALA A 76 -10.57 -24.26 -9.70
C ALA A 76 -10.53 -25.00 -8.35
N GLN A 77 -9.32 -25.39 -7.93
CA GLN A 77 -9.13 -26.10 -6.66
C GLN A 77 -9.34 -25.21 -5.44
N SER A 78 -9.08 -23.90 -5.58
CA SER A 78 -9.17 -22.91 -4.52
C SER A 78 -9.40 -21.50 -5.10
N PRO A 79 -9.84 -20.53 -4.28
CA PRO A 79 -9.84 -19.11 -4.64
C PRO A 79 -8.47 -18.60 -5.09
N LEU A 80 -7.37 -18.97 -4.42
CA LEU A 80 -6.02 -18.59 -4.85
C LEU A 80 -5.67 -19.15 -6.23
N ALA A 81 -6.01 -20.40 -6.53
CA ALA A 81 -5.84 -20.97 -7.86
C ALA A 81 -6.68 -20.22 -8.91
N SER A 82 -7.91 -19.83 -8.57
CA SER A 82 -8.77 -19.02 -9.44
C SER A 82 -8.14 -17.67 -9.77
N LEU A 83 -7.60 -16.99 -8.75
CA LEU A 83 -6.88 -15.73 -8.90
C LEU A 83 -5.65 -15.90 -9.79
N GLY A 84 -4.88 -16.97 -9.62
CA GLY A 84 -3.74 -17.27 -10.48
C GLY A 84 -4.12 -17.45 -11.94
N GLN A 85 -5.16 -18.22 -12.22
CA GLN A 85 -5.68 -18.40 -13.58
C GLN A 85 -6.20 -17.09 -14.19
N PHE A 86 -6.75 -16.18 -13.39
CA PHE A 86 -7.14 -14.86 -13.86
C PHE A 86 -5.93 -13.99 -14.19
N CYS A 87 -4.92 -13.98 -13.31
CA CYS A 87 -3.68 -13.23 -13.52
C CYS A 87 -3.00 -13.66 -14.82
N GLU A 88 -2.88 -14.98 -15.05
CA GLU A 88 -2.30 -15.53 -16.29
C GLU A 88 -3.12 -15.17 -17.54
N ALA A 89 -4.45 -15.24 -17.46
CA ALA A 89 -5.30 -15.01 -18.62
C ALA A 89 -5.35 -13.53 -19.03
N TYR A 90 -5.30 -12.61 -18.06
CA TYR A 90 -5.64 -11.20 -18.30
C TYR A 90 -4.52 -10.20 -17.99
N LEU A 91 -3.69 -10.50 -16.99
CA LEU A 91 -2.77 -9.53 -16.37
C LEU A 91 -1.28 -9.75 -16.71
N ASP A 92 -0.97 -10.82 -17.44
CA ASP A 92 0.39 -11.09 -17.89
C ASP A 92 0.94 -9.89 -18.70
N GLU A 93 2.24 -9.61 -18.55
CA GLU A 93 2.94 -8.42 -19.08
C GLU A 93 2.47 -7.04 -18.54
N MET A 94 1.38 -6.99 -17.77
CA MET A 94 0.83 -5.75 -17.21
C MET A 94 1.14 -5.60 -15.72
N ILE A 95 1.08 -6.69 -14.96
CA ILE A 95 1.27 -6.69 -13.51
C ILE A 95 2.52 -7.50 -13.15
N SER A 96 3.50 -6.84 -12.53
CA SER A 96 4.73 -7.49 -12.07
C SER A 96 4.61 -8.09 -10.66
N THR A 97 3.73 -7.51 -9.84
CA THR A 97 3.62 -7.84 -8.41
C THR A 97 2.16 -7.99 -8.02
N VAL A 98 1.81 -9.07 -7.34
CA VAL A 98 0.45 -9.31 -6.81
C VAL A 98 0.49 -9.23 -5.28
N HIS A 99 -0.14 -8.20 -4.74
CA HIS A 99 -0.47 -8.07 -3.32
C HIS A 99 -1.77 -8.78 -3.01
N ILE A 100 -1.62 -9.93 -2.36
CA ILE A 100 -2.72 -10.72 -1.83
C ILE A 100 -2.94 -10.25 -0.40
N LEU A 101 -4.08 -9.60 -0.17
CA LEU A 101 -4.54 -9.19 1.16
C LEU A 101 -4.65 -10.39 2.09
N PRO A 102 -4.69 -10.21 3.43
CA PRO A 102 -4.42 -11.28 4.38
C PRO A 102 -5.21 -12.56 4.07
N PHE A 103 -4.46 -13.63 3.80
CA PHE A 103 -4.98 -14.94 3.40
C PHE A 103 -4.78 -16.00 4.48
N PHE A 104 -4.50 -15.56 5.71
CA PHE A 104 -4.34 -16.40 6.90
C PHE A 104 -5.69 -16.67 7.56
N PRO A 105 -5.83 -17.77 8.32
CA PRO A 105 -6.97 -17.95 9.22
C PRO A 105 -7.20 -16.71 10.08
N SER A 106 -8.45 -16.26 10.16
CA SER A 106 -8.81 -15.01 10.83
C SER A 106 -10.21 -15.09 11.44
N SER A 107 -10.44 -14.36 12.53
CA SER A 107 -11.76 -14.24 13.16
C SER A 107 -12.49 -12.93 12.86
N GLY A 108 -11.93 -12.05 12.02
CA GLY A 108 -12.55 -10.76 11.76
C GLY A 108 -11.74 -9.79 10.89
N ASP A 109 -12.36 -8.63 10.64
CA ASP A 109 -11.81 -7.53 9.84
C ASP A 109 -11.33 -7.96 8.45
N ASP A 110 -12.08 -8.87 7.80
CA ASP A 110 -11.77 -9.43 6.48
C ASP A 110 -10.29 -9.88 6.33
N GLY A 111 -9.79 -10.60 7.33
CA GLY A 111 -8.44 -11.20 7.31
C GLY A 111 -7.44 -10.55 8.27
N PHE A 112 -7.70 -9.34 8.78
CA PHE A 112 -6.73 -8.62 9.61
C PHE A 112 -6.73 -9.01 11.11
N ALA A 113 -7.73 -9.75 11.60
CA ALA A 113 -7.64 -10.41 12.91
C ALA A 113 -7.06 -11.84 12.77
N VAL A 114 -5.76 -11.94 12.49
CA VAL A 114 -5.08 -13.21 12.18
C VAL A 114 -5.00 -14.13 13.40
N SER A 115 -5.46 -15.39 13.25
CA SER A 115 -5.44 -16.41 14.31
C SER A 115 -4.27 -17.38 14.20
N ASP A 116 -3.73 -17.59 12.99
CA ASP A 116 -2.50 -18.36 12.74
C ASP A 116 -1.77 -17.82 11.49
N HIS A 117 -0.57 -17.26 11.67
CA HIS A 117 0.23 -16.78 10.54
C HIS A 117 0.97 -17.88 9.78
N ASN A 118 1.07 -19.12 10.31
CA ASN A 118 1.88 -20.18 9.70
C ASN A 118 1.16 -20.92 8.57
N SER A 119 -0.15 -20.78 8.47
CA SER A 119 -0.98 -21.49 7.50
C SER A 119 -1.78 -20.54 6.62
N VAL A 120 -2.02 -20.94 5.38
CA VAL A 120 -3.04 -20.31 4.53
C VAL A 120 -4.41 -20.75 5.03
N ASP A 121 -5.39 -19.84 5.00
CA ASP A 121 -6.76 -20.17 5.38
C ASP A 121 -7.28 -21.25 4.42
N GLN A 122 -7.66 -22.41 4.98
CA GLN A 122 -7.98 -23.60 4.19
C GLN A 122 -9.04 -23.35 3.09
N PRO A 123 -10.09 -22.53 3.29
CA PRO A 123 -11.04 -22.20 2.23
C PRO A 123 -10.45 -21.36 1.09
N LEU A 124 -9.33 -20.66 1.31
CA LEU A 124 -8.67 -19.81 0.32
C LEU A 124 -7.64 -20.56 -0.51
N GLY A 125 -6.99 -21.59 0.05
CA GLY A 125 -6.03 -22.45 -0.67
C GLY A 125 -4.88 -22.92 0.21
N THR A 126 -3.71 -23.11 -0.39
CA THR A 126 -2.48 -23.55 0.29
C THR A 126 -1.27 -22.68 -0.05
N TRP A 127 -0.16 -22.92 0.64
CA TRP A 127 1.12 -22.31 0.27
C TRP A 127 1.63 -22.75 -1.12
N GLU A 128 1.18 -23.91 -1.65
CA GLU A 128 1.51 -24.31 -3.01
C GLU A 128 0.86 -23.38 -4.05
N ASP A 129 -0.36 -22.88 -3.79
CA ASP A 129 -1.02 -21.90 -4.67
C ASP A 129 -0.24 -20.58 -4.71
N ILE A 130 0.26 -20.12 -3.55
CA ILE A 130 1.11 -18.92 -3.43
C ILE A 130 2.45 -19.14 -4.15
N SER A 131 3.06 -20.30 -3.96
CA SER A 131 4.32 -20.68 -4.60
C SER A 131 4.16 -20.79 -6.12
N TYR A 132 3.00 -21.21 -6.61
CA TYR A 132 2.69 -21.23 -8.04
C TYR A 132 2.60 -19.80 -8.60
N LEU A 133 1.84 -18.92 -7.94
CA LEU A 133 1.72 -17.51 -8.30
C LEU A 133 3.10 -16.80 -8.33
N SER A 134 3.99 -17.15 -7.40
CA SER A 134 5.32 -16.54 -7.29
C SER A 134 6.26 -16.87 -8.46
N THR A 135 5.94 -17.88 -9.28
CA THR A 135 6.72 -18.24 -10.47
C THR A 135 6.64 -17.20 -11.60
N LYS A 136 5.58 -16.39 -11.63
CA LYS A 136 5.34 -15.38 -12.68
C LYS A 136 5.26 -13.95 -12.14
N HIS A 137 4.85 -13.80 -10.89
CA HIS A 137 4.70 -12.49 -10.25
C HIS A 137 5.47 -12.44 -8.94
N ARG A 138 5.97 -11.26 -8.58
CA ARG A 138 6.40 -11.04 -7.19
C ARG A 138 5.16 -11.09 -6.29
N ILE A 139 5.24 -11.78 -5.16
CA ILE A 139 4.13 -11.87 -4.22
C ILE A 139 4.35 -10.90 -3.08
N MET A 140 3.35 -10.03 -2.87
CA MET A 140 3.25 -9.18 -1.70
C MET A 140 2.25 -9.78 -0.72
N ALA A 141 2.71 -10.05 0.50
CA ALA A 141 1.87 -10.57 1.57
C ALA A 141 1.81 -9.58 2.75
N ASP A 142 0.66 -9.54 3.41
CA ASP A 142 0.49 -8.83 4.66
C ASP A 142 1.18 -9.55 5.82
N LEU A 143 2.07 -8.84 6.50
CA LEU A 143 2.56 -9.22 7.82
C LEU A 143 1.78 -8.41 8.86
N VAL A 144 0.70 -9.00 9.38
CA VAL A 144 -0.08 -8.42 10.49
C VAL A 144 0.67 -8.65 11.79
N LEU A 145 1.68 -7.80 12.03
CA LEU A 145 2.61 -7.96 13.15
C LEU A 145 2.22 -7.21 14.42
N ASN A 146 1.36 -6.20 14.36
CA ASN A 146 1.01 -5.42 15.55
C ASN A 146 0.12 -6.19 16.55
N HIS A 147 -0.81 -6.99 16.03
CA HIS A 147 -1.88 -7.61 16.83
C HIS A 147 -2.24 -8.99 16.28
N GLY A 148 -2.78 -9.84 17.16
CA GLY A 148 -3.31 -11.15 16.82
C GLY A 148 -4.78 -11.27 17.23
N ALA A 149 -5.47 -12.26 16.67
CA ALA A 149 -6.85 -12.56 17.03
C ALA A 149 -6.95 -13.00 18.49
N ARG A 150 -8.03 -12.58 19.17
CA ARG A 150 -8.43 -13.12 20.47
C ARG A 150 -8.73 -14.63 20.41
N SER A 151 -9.11 -15.13 19.23
CA SER A 151 -9.32 -16.56 18.96
C SER A 151 -8.02 -17.35 18.71
N SER A 152 -6.86 -16.68 18.60
CA SER A 152 -5.58 -17.32 18.28
C SER A 152 -5.13 -18.29 19.37
N VAL A 153 -4.37 -19.33 18.96
CA VAL A 153 -3.73 -20.28 19.88
C VAL A 153 -2.80 -19.54 20.85
N LEU A 154 -2.07 -18.54 20.36
CA LEU A 154 -1.19 -17.72 21.20
C LEU A 154 -1.99 -16.97 22.28
N PHE A 155 -3.18 -16.44 21.98
CA PHE A 155 -3.99 -15.76 22.99
C PHE A 155 -4.61 -16.75 23.97
N GLN A 156 -5.01 -17.95 23.54
CA GLN A 156 -5.44 -19.00 24.46
C GLN A 156 -4.31 -19.41 25.42
N GLN A 157 -3.09 -19.53 24.92
CA GLN A 157 -1.89 -19.73 25.75
C GLN A 157 -1.68 -18.57 26.74
N PHE A 158 -1.92 -17.32 26.33
CA PHE A 158 -1.87 -16.16 27.22
C PHE A 158 -2.89 -16.25 28.38
N LEU A 159 -4.12 -16.67 28.10
CA LEU A 159 -5.16 -16.88 29.11
C LEU A 159 -4.80 -18.03 30.07
N ASN A 160 -4.15 -19.08 29.56
CA ASN A 160 -3.75 -20.26 30.31
C ASN A 160 -2.36 -20.16 30.96
N ASP A 161 -1.68 -19.01 30.82
CA ASP A 161 -0.29 -18.80 31.29
C ASP A 161 0.73 -19.82 30.72
N GLU A 162 0.47 -20.31 29.51
CA GLU A 162 1.29 -21.28 28.79
C GLU A 162 2.28 -20.60 27.81
N ALA A 163 3.50 -21.13 27.72
CA ALA A 163 4.49 -20.65 26.75
C ALA A 163 4.17 -21.14 25.31
N PRO A 164 4.50 -20.36 24.27
CA PRO A 164 5.09 -19.02 24.34
C PRO A 164 4.08 -17.89 24.59
N GLY A 165 2.77 -18.13 24.42
CA GLY A 165 1.74 -17.08 24.43
C GLY A 165 1.64 -16.23 25.71
N ASN A 166 2.00 -16.78 26.87
CA ASN A 166 1.95 -16.11 28.17
C ASN A 166 2.73 -14.79 28.28
N GLY A 167 3.72 -14.58 27.40
CA GLY A 167 4.47 -13.33 27.31
C GLY A 167 4.28 -12.55 26.00
N PHE A 168 3.37 -12.97 25.11
CA PHE A 168 3.30 -12.41 23.75
C PHE A 168 2.33 -11.24 23.60
N PHE A 169 1.34 -11.10 24.47
CA PHE A 169 0.35 -10.01 24.40
C PHE A 169 0.59 -8.97 25.48
N LEU A 170 0.36 -7.71 25.12
CA LEU A 170 0.56 -6.60 26.03
C LEU A 170 -0.53 -6.59 27.09
N SER A 171 -0.11 -6.77 28.35
CA SER A 171 -0.91 -6.47 29.54
C SER A 171 -0.31 -5.26 30.24
N VAL A 172 -1.13 -4.27 30.56
CA VAL A 172 -0.70 -3.05 31.26
C VAL A 172 -1.21 -3.04 32.70
N ASP A 173 -0.47 -2.37 33.58
CA ASP A 173 -0.88 -2.11 34.96
C ASP A 173 -1.83 -0.90 35.05
N GLU A 174 -2.45 -0.71 36.21
CA GLU A 174 -3.37 0.41 36.47
C GLU A 174 -2.69 1.78 36.44
N ASN A 175 -1.36 1.84 36.54
CA ASN A 175 -0.57 3.07 36.53
C ASN A 175 -0.08 3.44 35.12
N PHE A 176 -0.37 2.63 34.10
CA PHE A 176 0.00 2.94 32.73
C PHE A 176 -0.77 4.17 32.22
N ASP A 177 -0.05 5.24 31.90
CA ASP A 177 -0.63 6.47 31.38
C ASP A 177 -0.89 6.34 29.87
N ALA A 178 -2.15 6.08 29.53
CA ALA A 178 -2.64 6.02 28.15
C ALA A 178 -3.27 7.33 27.65
N SER A 179 -3.17 8.43 28.41
CA SER A 179 -3.88 9.70 28.12
C SER A 179 -3.47 10.36 26.79
N HIS A 180 -2.26 10.08 26.30
CA HIS A 180 -1.71 10.64 25.07
C HIS A 180 -1.83 9.72 23.85
N VAL A 181 -2.37 8.51 23.99
CA VAL A 181 -2.45 7.52 22.91
C VAL A 181 -3.29 8.04 21.74
N ILE A 182 -2.75 7.89 20.54
CA ILE A 182 -3.45 8.18 19.28
C ILE A 182 -3.94 6.85 18.71
N ARG A 183 -5.23 6.76 18.33
CA ARG A 183 -5.83 5.55 17.78
C ARG A 183 -6.86 5.86 16.67
N PRO A 184 -7.04 4.95 15.70
CA PRO A 184 -7.97 5.16 14.58
C PRO A 184 -9.44 4.92 14.95
N ARG A 185 -9.72 4.12 16.00
CA ARG A 185 -11.08 3.63 16.32
C ARG A 185 -11.58 4.13 17.67
N GLY A 186 -12.90 4.15 17.84
CA GLY A 186 -13.59 4.67 19.04
C GLY A 186 -13.89 3.64 20.13
N HIS A 187 -13.54 2.37 19.97
CA HIS A 187 -13.76 1.31 20.97
C HIS A 187 -12.96 1.55 22.28
N PRO A 188 -13.23 0.82 23.37
CA PRO A 188 -12.33 0.82 24.52
C PRO A 188 -10.92 0.34 24.12
N LEU A 189 -9.88 1.05 24.58
CA LEU A 189 -8.47 0.68 24.36
C LEU A 189 -8.04 -0.48 25.24
N LEU A 190 -8.47 -0.44 26.50
CA LEU A 190 -8.07 -1.38 27.52
C LEU A 190 -9.26 -2.29 27.84
N GLN A 191 -8.99 -3.59 27.94
CA GLN A 191 -9.99 -4.59 28.27
C GLN A 191 -9.50 -5.53 29.37
N LYS A 192 -10.40 -5.89 30.27
CA LYS A 192 -10.11 -6.86 31.31
C LYS A 192 -10.39 -8.27 30.80
N VAL A 193 -9.48 -9.19 31.09
CA VAL A 193 -9.62 -10.62 30.79
C VAL A 193 -9.19 -11.44 32.00
N GLU A 194 -9.91 -12.53 32.25
CA GLU A 194 -9.55 -13.50 33.26
C GLU A 194 -8.49 -14.46 32.72
N THR A 195 -7.37 -14.59 33.42
CA THR A 195 -6.34 -15.60 33.15
C THR A 195 -6.21 -16.54 34.33
N VAL A 196 -5.59 -17.71 34.15
CA VAL A 196 -5.31 -18.64 35.27
C VAL A 196 -4.45 -18.01 36.36
N SER A 197 -3.68 -16.98 36.02
CA SER A 197 -2.80 -16.23 36.92
C SER A 197 -3.45 -14.94 37.45
N GLY A 198 -4.75 -14.74 37.21
CA GLY A 198 -5.56 -13.60 37.67
C GLY A 198 -6.07 -12.70 36.55
N GLU A 199 -6.85 -11.68 36.90
CA GLU A 199 -7.33 -10.67 35.96
C GLU A 199 -6.15 -9.87 35.38
N LYS A 200 -6.13 -9.71 34.05
CA LYS A 200 -5.16 -8.89 33.31
C LYS A 200 -5.88 -7.83 32.47
N THR A 201 -5.21 -6.69 32.24
CA THR A 201 -5.74 -5.61 31.38
C THR A 201 -4.97 -5.59 30.06
N ILE A 202 -5.59 -6.11 29.00
CA ILE A 202 -5.00 -6.21 27.66
C ILE A 202 -5.20 -4.94 26.83
N TRP A 203 -4.33 -4.76 25.84
CA TRP A 203 -4.31 -3.62 24.92
C TRP A 203 -4.92 -3.96 23.56
N CYS A 204 -5.89 -3.17 23.11
CA CYS A 204 -6.61 -3.36 21.84
C CYS A 204 -6.70 -2.04 21.06
N THR A 205 -5.72 -1.81 20.17
CA THR A 205 -5.61 -0.56 19.38
C THR A 205 -6.76 -0.40 18.37
N PHE A 206 -7.18 -1.50 17.73
CA PHE A 206 -8.09 -1.47 16.58
C PHE A 206 -9.51 -1.95 16.92
N SER A 207 -9.65 -3.17 17.44
CA SER A 207 -10.94 -3.75 17.82
C SER A 207 -10.80 -4.71 19.00
N GLU A 208 -11.91 -5.16 19.56
CA GLU A 208 -11.90 -6.07 20.71
C GLU A 208 -11.38 -7.47 20.40
N GLU A 209 -11.40 -7.83 19.12
CA GLU A 209 -10.88 -9.11 18.60
C GLU A 209 -9.39 -9.03 18.23
N GLN A 210 -8.81 -7.83 18.17
CA GLN A 210 -7.42 -7.58 17.78
C GLN A 210 -6.62 -7.16 19.03
N VAL A 211 -5.93 -8.13 19.63
CA VAL A 211 -5.12 -7.92 20.84
C VAL A 211 -3.68 -7.66 20.44
N ASP A 212 -3.12 -6.54 20.88
CA ASP A 212 -1.78 -6.09 20.51
C ASP A 212 -0.69 -7.00 21.12
N TYR A 213 0.29 -7.35 20.30
CA TYR A 213 1.49 -8.05 20.75
C TYR A 213 2.40 -7.12 21.54
N ASP A 214 3.15 -7.69 22.48
CA ASP A 214 4.15 -7.01 23.30
C ASP A 214 5.55 -7.13 22.70
N PHE A 215 5.91 -6.19 21.81
CA PHE A 215 7.26 -6.15 21.25
C PHE A 215 8.36 -5.81 22.26
N SER A 216 8.02 -5.42 23.51
CA SER A 216 9.02 -5.28 24.57
C SER A 216 9.60 -6.63 25.02
N ASN A 217 8.91 -7.73 24.71
CA ASN A 217 9.43 -9.08 24.81
C ASN A 217 10.22 -9.47 23.54
N PRO A 218 11.55 -9.74 23.63
CA PRO A 218 12.36 -10.15 22.49
C PRO A 218 11.88 -11.44 21.80
N GLY A 219 11.16 -12.32 22.52
CA GLY A 219 10.58 -13.53 21.95
C GLY A 219 9.49 -13.27 20.90
N VAL A 220 8.76 -12.16 21.01
CA VAL A 220 7.77 -11.74 19.99
C VAL A 220 8.49 -11.34 18.70
N LEU A 221 9.58 -10.58 18.81
CA LEU A 221 10.39 -10.20 17.64
C LEU A 221 11.03 -11.44 16.98
N GLU A 222 11.54 -12.37 17.78
CA GLU A 222 12.05 -13.65 17.26
C GLU A 222 10.98 -14.43 16.48
N PHE A 223 9.77 -14.53 17.03
CA PHE A 223 8.64 -15.18 16.38
C PHE A 223 8.37 -14.57 15.00
N PHE A 224 8.25 -13.23 14.92
CA PHE A 224 7.97 -12.55 13.66
C PHE A 224 9.14 -12.60 12.66
N LEU A 225 10.39 -12.55 13.12
CA LEU A 225 11.54 -12.73 12.22
C LEU A 225 11.55 -14.14 11.61
N ASN A 226 11.29 -15.18 12.40
CA ASN A 226 11.18 -16.55 11.86
C ASN A 226 10.00 -16.71 10.89
N LEU A 227 8.88 -16.05 11.18
CA LEU A 227 7.71 -16.02 10.31
C LEU A 227 8.03 -15.35 8.95
N ILE A 228 8.72 -14.21 8.98
CA ILE A 228 9.19 -13.51 7.77
C ILE A 228 10.06 -14.43 6.91
N LEU A 229 11.03 -15.12 7.53
CA LEU A 229 11.89 -16.07 6.81
C LEU A 229 11.09 -17.22 6.20
N SER A 230 10.07 -17.72 6.91
CA SER A 230 9.14 -18.71 6.37
C SER A 230 8.33 -18.18 5.18
N PHE A 231 7.87 -16.93 5.20
CA PHE A 231 7.17 -16.34 4.05
C PHE A 231 8.07 -16.27 2.82
N ILE A 232 9.34 -15.89 3.02
CA ILE A 232 10.34 -15.85 1.95
C ILE A 232 10.57 -17.25 1.37
N ASP A 233 10.66 -18.29 2.22
CA ASP A 233 10.79 -19.68 1.78
C ASP A 233 9.60 -20.16 0.90
N HIS A 234 8.40 -19.59 1.10
CA HIS A 234 7.21 -19.86 0.29
C HIS A 234 7.05 -18.92 -0.93
N GLY A 235 8.09 -18.13 -1.27
CA GLY A 235 8.13 -17.27 -2.45
C GLY A 235 7.53 -15.88 -2.27
N VAL A 236 7.26 -15.43 -1.04
CA VAL A 236 6.91 -14.03 -0.77
C VAL A 236 8.17 -13.17 -0.92
N SER A 237 8.13 -12.19 -1.83
CA SER A 237 9.26 -11.31 -2.13
C SER A 237 8.98 -9.84 -1.80
N VAL A 238 7.77 -9.53 -1.33
CA VAL A 238 7.40 -8.20 -0.84
C VAL A 238 6.59 -8.35 0.46
N LEU A 239 7.02 -7.70 1.54
CA LEU A 239 6.40 -7.82 2.86
C LEU A 239 5.73 -6.50 3.23
N ARG A 240 4.40 -6.50 3.36
CA ARG A 240 3.63 -5.34 3.86
C ARG A 240 3.55 -5.39 5.38
N LEU A 241 4.20 -4.45 6.06
CA LEU A 241 4.12 -4.30 7.51
C LEU A 241 2.85 -3.53 7.87
N ASP A 242 1.81 -4.28 8.24
CA ASP A 242 0.51 -3.72 8.62
C ASP A 242 0.57 -3.09 10.03
N ALA A 243 -0.10 -1.95 10.20
CA ALA A 243 -0.22 -1.26 11.48
C ALA A 243 1.14 -1.01 12.19
N VAL A 244 2.22 -0.89 11.41
CA VAL A 244 3.60 -0.90 11.93
C VAL A 244 3.88 0.29 12.84
N GLY A 245 3.14 1.39 12.72
CA GLY A 245 3.32 2.54 13.62
C GLY A 245 3.06 2.23 15.11
N PHE A 246 2.32 1.17 15.42
CA PHE A 246 1.84 0.86 16.77
C PHE A 246 2.64 -0.21 17.52
N LEU A 247 3.75 -0.73 16.96
CA LEU A 247 4.44 -1.89 17.54
C LEU A 247 4.89 -1.69 18.99
N TRP A 248 5.39 -0.50 19.34
CA TRP A 248 5.94 -0.23 20.66
C TRP A 248 5.05 0.69 21.50
N LYS A 249 4.86 0.33 22.76
CA LYS A 249 3.98 1.03 23.71
C LYS A 249 4.81 1.55 24.88
N ARG A 250 4.60 2.80 25.27
CA ARG A 250 5.31 3.44 26.39
C ARG A 250 4.38 4.43 27.10
N SER A 251 4.27 4.25 28.42
CA SER A 251 3.46 5.09 29.31
C SER A 251 3.78 6.58 29.12
N GLY A 252 2.73 7.41 29.05
CA GLY A 252 2.82 8.85 28.86
C GLY A 252 3.17 9.31 27.44
N THR A 253 3.12 8.42 26.44
CA THR A 253 3.43 8.76 25.04
C THR A 253 2.28 8.45 24.09
N THR A 254 2.41 8.87 22.83
CA THR A 254 1.43 8.57 21.77
C THR A 254 1.33 7.09 21.43
N CYS A 255 2.32 6.27 21.79
CA CYS A 255 2.46 4.87 21.38
C CYS A 255 2.38 4.68 19.85
N LEU A 256 2.84 5.70 19.11
CA LEU A 256 2.84 5.75 17.66
C LEU A 256 4.20 6.25 17.19
N ASN A 257 4.81 5.55 16.22
CA ASN A 257 6.11 5.88 15.60
C ASN A 257 7.27 6.02 16.61
N LEU A 258 7.28 5.23 17.68
CA LEU A 258 8.38 5.29 18.66
C LEU A 258 9.69 4.78 18.06
N SER A 259 10.84 5.20 18.61
CA SER A 259 12.17 4.85 18.08
C SER A 259 12.41 3.34 17.97
N GLN A 260 11.83 2.55 18.86
CA GLN A 260 11.92 1.10 18.83
C GLN A 260 11.19 0.50 17.62
N THR A 261 10.06 1.08 17.21
CA THR A 261 9.37 0.70 15.97
C THR A 261 10.31 0.84 14.78
N HIS A 262 10.94 2.01 14.63
CA HIS A 262 11.91 2.25 13.56
C HIS A 262 13.09 1.27 13.61
N ALA A 263 13.65 1.00 14.80
CA ALA A 263 14.76 0.06 14.97
C ALA A 263 14.36 -1.39 14.61
N ILE A 264 13.13 -1.81 14.95
CA ILE A 264 12.59 -3.13 14.56
C ILE A 264 12.48 -3.23 13.03
N ILE A 265 11.99 -2.20 12.34
CA ILE A 265 11.88 -2.20 10.87
C ILE A 265 13.27 -2.28 10.21
N LYS A 266 14.27 -1.57 10.73
CA LYS A 266 15.67 -1.68 10.26
C LYS A 266 16.19 -3.11 10.40
N LEU A 267 15.93 -3.75 11.53
CA LEU A 267 16.31 -5.13 11.75
C LEU A 267 15.58 -6.10 10.81
N ILE A 268 14.27 -5.91 10.60
CA ILE A 268 13.48 -6.68 9.62
C ILE A 268 14.10 -6.56 8.23
N ARG A 269 14.40 -5.33 7.77
CA ARG A 269 15.07 -5.12 6.48
C ARG A 269 16.43 -5.79 6.41
N TYR A 270 17.25 -5.62 7.44
CA TYR A 270 18.58 -6.23 7.49
C TYR A 270 18.50 -7.76 7.38
N VAL A 271 17.66 -8.39 8.21
CA VAL A 271 17.45 -9.85 8.20
C VAL A 271 16.94 -10.33 6.85
N SER A 272 15.94 -9.64 6.29
CA SER A 272 15.35 -10.00 5.00
C SER A 272 16.38 -9.91 3.87
N ASN A 273 17.12 -8.81 3.78
CA ASN A 273 18.13 -8.61 2.72
C ASN A 273 19.31 -9.58 2.84
N CYS A 274 19.69 -9.97 4.06
CA CYS A 274 20.72 -10.99 4.27
C CYS A 274 20.24 -12.39 3.87
N TYR A 275 18.93 -12.66 3.97
CA TYR A 275 18.35 -13.96 3.65
C TYR A 275 18.00 -14.11 2.17
N ALA A 276 17.45 -13.05 1.56
CA ALA A 276 17.14 -12.96 0.14
C ALA A 276 17.27 -11.50 -0.33
N ALA A 277 18.20 -11.25 -1.26
CA ALA A 277 18.64 -9.91 -1.64
C ALA A 277 17.54 -9.06 -2.31
N ASP A 278 16.56 -9.71 -2.94
CA ASP A 278 15.50 -9.05 -3.69
C ASP A 278 14.27 -8.75 -2.83
N VAL A 279 14.23 -9.10 -1.54
CA VAL A 279 13.05 -8.86 -0.69
C VAL A 279 12.80 -7.36 -0.48
N VAL A 280 11.55 -6.95 -0.69
CA VAL A 280 11.09 -5.57 -0.51
C VAL A 280 10.27 -5.46 0.77
N ILE A 281 10.47 -4.39 1.52
CA ILE A 281 9.73 -4.09 2.75
C ILE A 281 8.85 -2.88 2.48
N VAL A 282 7.55 -3.01 2.73
CA VAL A 282 6.56 -1.96 2.53
C VAL A 282 5.93 -1.61 3.86
N THR A 283 5.94 -0.35 4.27
CA THR A 283 5.24 0.07 5.49
C THR A 283 3.90 0.71 5.14
N GLU A 284 2.85 0.29 5.84
CA GLU A 284 1.58 1.00 5.81
C GLU A 284 1.44 1.94 7.01
N THR A 285 1.39 3.24 6.72
CA THR A 285 1.15 4.28 7.71
C THR A 285 0.26 5.39 7.15
N ASN A 286 -1.03 5.33 7.50
CA ASN A 286 -2.02 6.35 7.17
C ASN A 286 -1.88 7.61 8.06
N LEU A 287 -0.72 8.27 7.93
CA LEU A 287 -0.28 9.41 8.73
C LEU A 287 -0.03 10.64 7.84
N PRO A 288 0.01 11.86 8.42
CA PRO A 288 0.46 13.05 7.70
C PRO A 288 1.85 12.86 7.07
N ASN A 289 2.11 13.60 5.98
CA ASN A 289 3.25 13.35 5.07
C ASN A 289 4.61 13.20 5.77
N GLN A 290 4.96 14.07 6.72
CA GLN A 290 6.27 14.02 7.40
C GLN A 290 6.47 12.73 8.23
N GLU A 291 5.42 12.24 8.87
CA GLU A 291 5.48 11.00 9.67
C GLU A 291 5.57 9.77 8.77
N ASN A 292 4.95 9.79 7.59
CA ASN A 292 5.07 8.69 6.64
C ASN A 292 6.48 8.61 6.03
N LEU A 293 7.09 9.77 5.72
CA LEU A 293 8.44 9.86 5.14
C LEU A 293 9.54 9.36 6.10
N SER A 294 9.33 9.40 7.42
CA SER A 294 10.34 8.93 8.37
C SER A 294 10.59 7.41 8.25
N TYR A 295 9.65 6.66 7.69
CA TYR A 295 9.77 5.21 7.47
C TYR A 295 10.69 4.83 6.32
N PHE A 296 11.20 5.78 5.53
CA PHE A 296 12.38 5.49 4.70
C PHE A 296 13.66 5.40 5.53
N GLY A 297 13.69 5.99 6.73
CA GLY A 297 14.90 6.17 7.52
C GLY A 297 15.97 6.92 6.73
N ASN A 298 17.20 6.42 6.75
CA ASN A 298 18.28 6.89 5.88
C ASN A 298 18.41 6.00 4.63
N GLY A 299 17.28 5.54 4.08
CA GLY A 299 17.23 4.52 3.05
C GLY A 299 17.50 3.11 3.59
N ASN A 300 17.27 2.88 4.88
CA ASN A 300 17.55 1.61 5.57
C ASN A 300 16.38 1.06 6.41
N GLU A 301 15.19 1.62 6.26
CA GLU A 301 13.94 1.11 6.85
C GLU A 301 13.04 0.51 5.76
N ALA A 302 11.89 1.08 5.44
CA ALA A 302 11.08 0.59 4.33
C ALA A 302 11.80 0.80 2.99
N HIS A 303 11.60 -0.15 2.08
CA HIS A 303 11.88 0.06 0.66
C HIS A 303 10.76 0.91 0.06
N TRP A 304 9.50 0.57 0.32
CA TRP A 304 8.35 1.35 -0.16
C TRP A 304 7.48 1.88 0.97
N ILE A 305 6.91 3.06 0.78
CA ILE A 305 5.88 3.62 1.67
C ILE A 305 4.64 3.99 0.86
N TYR A 306 3.45 3.73 1.40
CA TYR A 306 2.19 4.10 0.77
C TYR A 306 2.04 5.62 0.65
N ASN A 307 1.54 6.09 -0.49
CA ASN A 307 1.30 7.50 -0.72
C ASN A 307 -0.15 7.92 -0.40
N PHE A 308 -0.54 7.83 0.87
CA PHE A 308 -1.91 8.08 1.34
C PHE A 308 -2.52 9.46 1.03
N PRO A 309 -1.75 10.57 0.92
CA PRO A 309 -2.30 11.85 0.49
C PRO A 309 -2.81 11.85 -0.96
N LEU A 310 -2.25 11.02 -1.84
CA LEU A 310 -2.55 11.03 -3.28
C LEU A 310 -4.04 10.76 -3.59
N PRO A 311 -4.68 9.66 -3.13
CA PRO A 311 -6.07 9.36 -3.48
C PRO A 311 -7.06 10.51 -3.19
N PRO A 312 -7.16 11.05 -1.95
CA PRO A 312 -8.14 12.10 -1.66
C PRO A 312 -7.81 13.44 -2.34
N LEU A 313 -6.53 13.78 -2.53
CA LEU A 313 -6.14 14.99 -3.26
C LEU A 313 -6.47 14.88 -4.75
N LEU A 314 -6.31 13.71 -5.34
CA LEU A 314 -6.65 13.47 -6.73
C LEU A 314 -8.17 13.49 -6.95
N LEU A 315 -8.94 12.89 -6.03
CA LEU A 315 -10.40 13.01 -6.02
C LEU A 315 -10.82 14.47 -5.98
N HIS A 316 -10.32 15.26 -5.02
CA HIS A 316 -10.59 16.70 -4.94
C HIS A 316 -10.27 17.40 -6.27
N THR A 317 -9.09 17.14 -6.83
CA THR A 317 -8.59 17.78 -8.05
C THR A 317 -9.48 17.51 -9.26
N LEU A 318 -9.89 16.26 -9.49
CA LEU A 318 -10.72 15.90 -10.63
C LEU A 318 -12.20 16.22 -10.44
N LEU A 319 -12.66 16.30 -9.18
CA LEU A 319 -14.04 16.66 -8.86
C LEU A 319 -14.30 18.16 -8.96
N THR A 320 -13.28 18.97 -8.67
CA THR A 320 -13.35 20.45 -8.69
C THR A 320 -12.77 21.06 -9.97
N GLY A 321 -11.93 20.32 -10.70
CA GLY A 321 -11.19 20.85 -11.85
C GLY A 321 -10.06 21.80 -11.47
N ASP A 322 -9.57 21.76 -10.23
CA ASP A 322 -8.51 22.64 -9.72
C ASP A 322 -7.27 21.85 -9.26
N SER A 323 -6.13 22.06 -9.94
CA SER A 323 -4.84 21.43 -9.64
C SER A 323 -4.08 22.01 -8.45
N ASN A 324 -4.51 23.12 -7.84
CA ASN A 324 -3.72 23.88 -6.86
C ASN A 324 -3.28 23.02 -5.66
N ALA A 325 -4.17 22.22 -5.09
CA ALA A 325 -3.85 21.37 -3.94
C ALA A 325 -2.87 20.24 -4.32
N LEU A 326 -3.18 19.48 -5.37
CA LEU A 326 -2.33 18.40 -5.85
C LEU A 326 -0.95 18.91 -6.32
N ARG A 327 -0.89 20.05 -7.01
CA ARG A 327 0.36 20.69 -7.43
C ARG A 327 1.21 21.11 -6.24
N ARG A 328 0.63 21.80 -5.25
CA ARG A 328 1.37 22.21 -4.04
C ARG A 328 1.93 21.02 -3.28
N TRP A 329 1.13 19.97 -3.15
CA TRP A 329 1.57 18.72 -2.52
C TRP A 329 2.67 18.04 -3.33
N ALA A 330 2.50 17.85 -4.65
CA ALA A 330 3.53 17.24 -5.50
C ALA A 330 4.85 18.03 -5.52
N MET A 331 4.80 19.35 -5.38
CA MET A 331 5.99 20.21 -5.24
C MET A 331 6.67 20.13 -3.87
N SER A 332 5.96 19.71 -2.83
CA SER A 332 6.51 19.61 -1.46
C SER A 332 7.03 18.22 -1.12
N MET A 333 6.69 17.20 -1.91
CA MET A 333 7.23 15.86 -1.79
C MET A 333 8.73 15.86 -2.11
N PRO A 334 9.60 15.35 -1.21
CA PRO A 334 10.99 15.13 -1.57
C PRO A 334 11.07 13.99 -2.60
N PRO A 335 12.08 13.98 -3.47
CA PRO A 335 12.41 12.78 -4.24
C PRO A 335 12.70 11.61 -3.29
N ALA A 336 12.26 10.41 -3.64
CA ALA A 336 12.60 9.21 -2.89
C ALA A 336 14.11 8.97 -2.93
N LEU A 337 14.67 8.48 -1.82
CA LEU A 337 16.09 8.11 -1.76
C LEU A 337 16.35 6.94 -2.72
N LEU A 338 17.58 6.82 -3.21
CA LEU A 338 17.97 5.64 -3.99
C LEU A 338 17.77 4.37 -3.15
N GLY A 339 17.18 3.35 -3.75
CA GLY A 339 16.78 2.14 -3.03
C GLY A 339 15.51 2.29 -2.17
N THR A 340 14.75 3.39 -2.35
CA THR A 340 13.38 3.53 -1.83
C THR A 340 12.42 4.04 -2.90
N SER A 341 11.11 3.87 -2.70
CA SER A 341 10.10 4.37 -3.63
C SER A 341 8.78 4.68 -2.93
N TYR A 342 8.02 5.65 -3.44
CA TYR A 342 6.61 5.78 -3.09
C TYR A 342 5.80 4.64 -3.73
N LEU A 343 4.76 4.18 -3.05
CA LEU A 343 3.74 3.30 -3.59
C LEU A 343 2.47 4.12 -3.84
N ASN A 344 2.25 4.49 -5.10
CA ASN A 344 1.15 5.33 -5.55
C ASN A 344 -0.07 4.47 -5.83
N PHE A 345 -1.18 4.73 -5.15
CA PHE A 345 -2.44 4.01 -5.32
C PHE A 345 -3.61 4.99 -5.32
N LEU A 346 -4.74 4.60 -5.90
CA LEU A 346 -5.96 5.42 -5.94
C LEU A 346 -7.12 4.82 -5.16
N ALA A 347 -7.06 3.52 -4.83
CA ALA A 347 -8.04 2.84 -3.99
C ALA A 347 -7.37 1.64 -3.33
N SER A 348 -7.92 1.17 -2.22
CA SER A 348 -7.49 -0.04 -1.53
C SER A 348 -8.72 -0.79 -1.00
N HIS A 349 -8.48 -1.82 -0.20
CA HIS A 349 -9.55 -2.51 0.53
C HIS A 349 -10.24 -1.60 1.56
N ASP A 350 -9.59 -0.52 1.98
CA ASP A 350 -10.12 0.47 2.91
C ASP A 350 -10.85 1.61 2.21
N GLY A 351 -11.56 2.43 2.97
CA GLY A 351 -12.15 3.65 2.44
C GLY A 351 -11.08 4.73 2.18
N PHE A 352 -11.43 5.76 1.43
CA PHE A 352 -10.56 6.92 1.24
C PHE A 352 -10.35 7.63 2.59
N GLY A 353 -9.16 7.48 3.16
CA GLY A 353 -8.78 8.16 4.40
C GLY A 353 -8.78 9.68 4.23
N LEU A 354 -9.43 10.40 5.14
CA LEU A 354 -9.48 11.86 5.09
C LEU A 354 -8.43 12.53 5.98
N ARG A 355 -7.78 11.78 6.89
CA ARG A 355 -6.68 12.30 7.72
C ARG A 355 -5.48 12.81 6.88
N PRO A 356 -5.05 12.12 5.81
CA PRO A 356 -3.95 12.62 4.96
C PRO A 356 -4.20 13.98 4.30
N THR A 357 -5.45 14.47 4.28
CA THR A 357 -5.79 15.80 3.75
C THR A 357 -5.55 16.94 4.74
N GLU A 358 -5.35 16.63 6.03
CA GLU A 358 -5.13 17.63 7.08
C GLU A 358 -3.85 18.43 6.80
N GLY A 359 -3.99 19.77 6.72
CA GLY A 359 -2.88 20.67 6.36
C GLY A 359 -2.55 20.73 4.86
N LEU A 360 -3.21 19.93 4.01
CA LEU A 360 -3.05 19.97 2.56
C LEU A 360 -4.27 20.59 1.85
N LEU A 361 -5.47 20.39 2.41
CA LEU A 361 -6.71 21.04 2.01
C LEU A 361 -7.21 21.94 3.14
N GLU A 362 -7.73 23.11 2.77
CA GLU A 362 -8.48 23.99 3.69
C GLU A 362 -9.79 23.30 4.12
N GLU A 363 -10.33 23.64 5.29
CA GLU A 363 -11.51 22.95 5.85
C GLU A 363 -12.75 23.08 4.95
N GLU A 364 -12.93 24.22 4.26
CA GLU A 364 -14.00 24.41 3.29
C GLU A 364 -13.88 23.44 2.12
N ALA A 365 -12.69 23.31 1.53
CA ALA A 365 -12.42 22.37 0.43
C ALA A 365 -12.60 20.91 0.86
N ARG A 366 -12.27 20.57 2.12
CA ARG A 366 -12.53 19.24 2.70
C ARG A 366 -14.02 18.98 2.83
N ALA A 367 -14.79 19.97 3.28
CA ALA A 367 -16.25 19.85 3.40
C ALA A 367 -16.92 19.67 2.03
N GLU A 368 -16.49 20.45 1.02
CA GLU A 368 -16.97 20.33 -0.36
C GLU A 368 -16.67 18.95 -0.95
N LEU A 369 -15.46 18.42 -0.75
CA LEU A 369 -15.11 17.07 -1.17
C LEU A 369 -16.03 16.02 -0.54
N VAL A 370 -16.26 16.11 0.77
CA VAL A 370 -17.14 15.18 1.50
C VAL A 370 -18.57 15.24 0.96
N GLU A 371 -19.13 16.44 0.79
CA GLU A 371 -20.48 16.63 0.25
C GLU A 371 -20.58 16.04 -1.16
N ARG A 372 -19.56 16.27 -1.98
CA ARG A 372 -19.51 15.77 -3.36
C ARG A 372 -19.48 14.24 -3.41
N LEU A 373 -18.65 13.61 -2.57
CA LEU A 373 -18.58 12.16 -2.44
C LEU A 373 -19.89 11.57 -1.89
N GLN A 374 -20.54 12.23 -0.94
CA GLN A 374 -21.84 11.81 -0.43
C GLN A 374 -22.90 11.78 -1.55
N LYS A 375 -22.97 12.84 -2.35
CA LYS A 375 -23.87 12.91 -3.51
C LYS A 375 -23.54 11.86 -4.58
N ASN A 376 -22.30 11.35 -4.62
CA ASN A 376 -21.87 10.25 -5.49
C ASN A 376 -22.05 8.86 -4.85
N GLY A 377 -22.67 8.79 -3.67
CA GLY A 377 -23.04 7.53 -3.01
C GLY A 377 -22.05 7.02 -1.96
N SER A 378 -21.15 7.87 -1.46
CA SER A 378 -20.22 7.49 -0.39
C SER A 378 -20.93 7.28 0.94
N ARG A 379 -20.53 6.24 1.67
CA ARG A 379 -20.89 6.01 3.07
C ARG A 379 -19.70 6.38 3.97
N PHE A 380 -19.92 7.00 5.13
CA PHE A 380 -18.81 7.52 5.96
C PHE A 380 -18.64 6.75 7.28
N THR A 381 -17.39 6.44 7.61
CA THR A 381 -16.98 5.98 8.95
C THR A 381 -16.39 7.15 9.73
N TRP A 382 -16.49 7.09 11.05
CA TRP A 382 -16.13 8.18 11.95
C TRP A 382 -15.09 7.72 12.96
N ARG A 383 -14.19 8.64 13.34
CA ARG A 383 -13.32 8.51 14.51
C ARG A 383 -13.82 9.42 15.62
N THR A 384 -13.68 8.96 16.86
CA THR A 384 -13.96 9.77 18.06
C THR A 384 -12.65 10.39 18.54
N MET A 385 -12.63 11.71 18.67
CA MET A 385 -11.50 12.46 19.21
C MET A 385 -11.49 12.41 20.75
N GLN A 386 -10.39 12.81 21.39
CA GLN A 386 -10.28 12.81 22.85
C GLN A 386 -11.32 13.70 23.54
N ASP A 387 -11.76 14.78 22.88
CA ASP A 387 -12.81 15.68 23.35
C ASP A 387 -14.24 15.15 23.10
N GLY A 388 -14.38 13.92 22.58
CA GLY A 388 -15.65 13.29 22.24
C GLY A 388 -16.25 13.72 20.90
N THR A 389 -15.62 14.65 20.17
CA THR A 389 -16.09 15.07 18.84
C THR A 389 -15.89 13.96 17.81
N LYS A 390 -16.80 13.86 16.84
CA LYS A 390 -16.69 12.92 15.72
C LYS A 390 -16.14 13.63 14.49
N LYS A 391 -15.08 13.08 13.90
CA LYS A 391 -14.55 13.49 12.60
C LYS A 391 -14.65 12.34 11.61
N ILE A 392 -14.93 12.64 10.34
CA ILE A 392 -14.95 11.63 9.29
C ILE A 392 -13.56 11.02 9.20
N TYR A 393 -13.51 9.69 9.26
CA TYR A 393 -12.29 8.92 9.14
C TYR A 393 -12.08 8.49 7.68
N GLU A 394 -13.09 7.85 7.09
CA GLU A 394 -13.03 7.36 5.70
C GLU A 394 -14.32 7.65 4.93
N ALA A 395 -14.15 7.90 3.63
CA ALA A 395 -15.21 7.85 2.64
C ALA A 395 -15.21 6.46 1.96
N ASN A 396 -16.28 5.70 2.12
CA ASN A 396 -16.42 4.34 1.57
C ASN A 396 -17.21 4.43 0.28
N ILE A 397 -16.51 4.27 -0.84
CA ILE A 397 -17.01 4.37 -2.20
C ILE A 397 -15.96 3.75 -3.13
N THR A 398 -16.38 3.20 -4.28
CA THR A 398 -15.44 2.78 -5.33
C THR A 398 -14.83 3.99 -6.03
N LEU A 399 -13.61 3.86 -6.55
CA LEU A 399 -12.96 4.96 -7.29
C LEU A 399 -13.80 5.40 -8.50
N TYR A 400 -14.42 4.46 -9.22
CA TYR A 400 -15.27 4.78 -10.36
C TYR A 400 -16.49 5.60 -9.95
N SER A 401 -17.24 5.15 -8.93
CA SER A 401 -18.40 5.89 -8.44
C SER A 401 -18.01 7.25 -7.85
N ALA A 402 -16.86 7.34 -7.18
CA ALA A 402 -16.36 8.61 -6.64
C ALA A 402 -16.17 9.66 -7.73
N LEU A 403 -15.64 9.28 -8.89
CA LEU A 403 -15.36 10.15 -10.03
C LEU A 403 -16.50 10.21 -11.07
N GLU A 404 -17.63 9.53 -10.82
CA GLU A 404 -18.68 9.38 -11.84
C GLU A 404 -19.31 10.73 -12.20
N LYS A 405 -19.54 11.62 -11.22
CA LYS A 405 -20.25 12.90 -11.41
C LYS A 405 -19.54 14.05 -10.70
N THR A 406 -19.65 15.26 -11.26
CA THR A 406 -19.18 16.52 -10.66
C THR A 406 -20.26 17.59 -10.74
N ASP A 407 -20.03 18.76 -10.14
CA ASP A 407 -20.95 19.89 -10.27
C ASP A 407 -21.01 20.43 -11.71
N GLU A 408 -19.89 20.38 -12.46
CA GLU A 408 -19.84 20.76 -13.88
C GLU A 408 -20.27 19.66 -14.86
N ASP A 409 -20.33 18.40 -14.41
CA ASP A 409 -20.81 17.25 -15.18
C ASP A 409 -21.77 16.41 -14.31
N PRO A 410 -22.98 16.91 -14.02
CA PRO A 410 -23.93 16.27 -13.11
C PRO A 410 -24.51 14.97 -13.66
N ASN A 411 -24.41 14.76 -14.97
CA ASN A 411 -24.89 13.55 -15.65
C ASN A 411 -23.81 12.48 -15.81
N GLY A 412 -22.55 12.78 -15.46
CA GLY A 412 -21.44 11.84 -15.57
C GLY A 412 -21.06 11.49 -17.01
N ARG A 413 -21.22 12.43 -17.95
CA ARG A 413 -20.87 12.25 -19.36
C ARG A 413 -19.41 11.85 -19.55
N TYR A 414 -18.53 12.35 -18.68
CA TYR A 414 -17.09 12.12 -18.76
C TYR A 414 -16.56 11.18 -17.67
N ALA A 415 -17.42 10.33 -17.09
CA ALA A 415 -17.04 9.44 -16.00
C ALA A 415 -15.83 8.54 -16.34
N ILE A 416 -15.84 7.89 -17.50
CA ILE A 416 -14.72 7.03 -17.94
C ILE A 416 -13.47 7.87 -18.18
N GLN A 417 -13.58 9.02 -18.85
CA GLN A 417 -12.44 9.89 -19.14
C GLN A 417 -11.80 10.42 -17.85
N ARG A 418 -12.60 10.88 -16.88
CA ARG A 418 -12.13 11.24 -15.53
C ARG A 418 -11.42 10.10 -14.83
N PHE A 419 -12.00 8.91 -14.88
CA PHE A 419 -11.44 7.72 -14.25
C PHE A 419 -10.08 7.36 -14.85
N ILE A 420 -9.96 7.37 -16.18
CA ILE A 420 -8.69 7.12 -16.87
C ILE A 420 -7.67 8.25 -16.61
N ALA A 421 -8.11 9.51 -16.57
CA ALA A 421 -7.26 10.65 -16.22
C ALA A 421 -6.63 10.50 -14.83
N ALA A 422 -7.39 10.00 -13.85
CA ALA A 422 -6.88 9.72 -12.51
C ALA A 422 -5.69 8.74 -12.55
N HIS A 423 -5.84 7.64 -13.30
CA HIS A 423 -4.78 6.64 -13.43
C HIS A 423 -3.58 7.17 -14.22
N LEU A 424 -3.80 7.94 -15.29
CA LEU A 424 -2.71 8.55 -16.07
C LEU A 424 -1.89 9.55 -15.23
N ILE A 425 -2.54 10.33 -14.37
CA ILE A 425 -1.86 11.16 -13.39
C ILE A 425 -1.01 10.28 -12.47
N MET A 426 -1.58 9.25 -11.84
CA MET A 426 -0.84 8.31 -10.98
C MET A 426 0.36 7.67 -11.69
N PHE A 427 0.18 7.21 -12.94
CA PHE A 427 1.20 6.58 -13.77
C PHE A 427 2.34 7.52 -14.14
N SER A 428 2.11 8.83 -14.12
CA SER A 428 3.16 9.81 -14.41
C SER A 428 3.98 10.22 -13.19
N LEU A 429 3.48 9.97 -11.97
CA LEU A 429 4.14 10.39 -10.73
C LEU A 429 5.34 9.50 -10.37
N GLU A 430 6.32 10.09 -9.70
CA GLU A 430 7.45 9.38 -9.08
C GLU A 430 6.93 8.32 -8.11
N GLY A 431 7.43 7.10 -8.23
CA GLY A 431 6.96 5.94 -7.47
C GLY A 431 6.38 4.80 -8.31
N ILE A 432 5.95 3.75 -7.61
CA ILE A 432 5.40 2.52 -8.18
C ILE A 432 3.87 2.62 -8.21
N PRO A 433 3.20 2.41 -9.35
CA PRO A 433 1.75 2.37 -9.42
C PRO A 433 1.20 1.05 -8.86
N ALA A 434 0.21 1.16 -7.98
CA ALA A 434 -0.55 0.05 -7.40
C ALA A 434 -2.04 0.17 -7.76
N MET A 435 -2.54 -0.83 -8.46
CA MET A 435 -3.89 -0.97 -8.97
C MET A 435 -4.70 -1.85 -8.02
N TYR A 436 -5.81 -1.34 -7.50
CA TYR A 436 -6.76 -2.18 -6.78
C TYR A 436 -7.69 -2.91 -7.76
N ILE A 437 -7.96 -4.20 -7.54
CA ILE A 437 -8.67 -5.06 -8.51
C ILE A 437 -10.03 -4.49 -8.95
N ASN A 438 -10.82 -3.93 -8.03
CA ASN A 438 -12.10 -3.29 -8.35
C ASN A 438 -11.92 -2.02 -9.21
N SER A 439 -10.81 -1.29 -9.04
CA SER A 439 -10.49 -0.14 -9.90
C SER A 439 -9.99 -0.61 -11.27
N LEU A 440 -9.19 -1.67 -11.33
CA LEU A 440 -8.74 -2.24 -12.59
C LEU A 440 -9.92 -2.72 -13.46
N ILE A 441 -10.94 -3.31 -12.84
CA ILE A 441 -12.17 -3.75 -13.50
C ILE A 441 -13.11 -2.56 -13.79
N GLY A 442 -12.99 -1.44 -13.07
CA GLY A 442 -13.95 -0.34 -13.15
C GLY A 442 -15.28 -0.64 -12.46
N ALA A 443 -15.24 -1.34 -11.33
CA ALA A 443 -16.39 -1.69 -10.52
C ALA A 443 -17.12 -0.45 -9.98
N LYS A 444 -18.45 -0.55 -9.89
CA LYS A 444 -19.30 0.42 -9.16
C LYS A 444 -19.47 -0.04 -7.72
N ASN A 445 -20.02 0.86 -6.88
CA ASN A 445 -20.40 0.55 -5.52
C ASN A 445 -21.20 -0.75 -5.40
N ASP A 446 -20.73 -1.64 -4.52
CA ASP A 446 -21.42 -2.86 -4.15
C ASP A 446 -22.33 -2.62 -2.94
N ASP A 447 -23.46 -1.94 -3.18
CA ASP A 447 -24.44 -1.68 -2.12
C ASP A 447 -25.00 -2.97 -1.52
N ALA A 448 -25.17 -4.03 -2.32
CA ALA A 448 -25.64 -5.33 -1.86
C ALA A 448 -24.63 -5.99 -0.90
N GLY A 449 -23.34 -5.88 -1.18
CA GLY A 449 -22.26 -6.33 -0.30
C GLY A 449 -22.25 -5.60 1.03
N VAL A 450 -22.56 -4.29 1.04
CA VAL A 450 -22.73 -3.53 2.29
C VAL A 450 -23.96 -3.98 3.04
N ASP A 451 -25.11 -4.09 2.37
CA ASP A 451 -26.38 -4.39 3.03
C ASP A 451 -26.39 -5.80 3.65
N THR A 452 -25.72 -6.75 3.00
CA THR A 452 -25.54 -8.13 3.51
C THR A 452 -24.60 -8.19 4.71
N SER A 453 -23.58 -7.34 4.77
CA SER A 453 -22.52 -7.41 5.77
C SER A 453 -22.69 -6.44 6.95
N GLY A 454 -23.42 -5.36 6.76
CA GLY A 454 -23.44 -4.21 7.66
C GLY A 454 -22.16 -3.37 7.66
N MET A 455 -21.15 -3.70 6.82
CA MET A 455 -19.84 -3.04 6.83
C MET A 455 -19.65 -2.15 5.60
N TYR A 456 -19.53 -0.84 5.81
CA TYR A 456 -19.45 0.15 4.73
C TYR A 456 -18.23 -0.06 3.80
N ARG A 457 -17.10 -0.56 4.30
CA ARG A 457 -15.90 -0.82 3.48
C ARG A 457 -16.15 -1.87 2.38
N ARG A 458 -17.10 -2.80 2.57
CA ARG A 458 -17.43 -3.82 1.55
C ARG A 458 -18.04 -3.24 0.27
N ILE A 459 -18.42 -1.95 0.27
CA ILE A 459 -18.86 -1.24 -0.94
C ILE A 459 -17.81 -1.25 -2.06
N ASN A 460 -16.52 -1.36 -1.70
CA ASN A 460 -15.39 -1.43 -2.62
C ASN A 460 -14.70 -2.80 -2.55
N ARG A 461 -15.45 -3.88 -2.28
CA ARG A 461 -14.90 -5.26 -2.18
C ARG A 461 -15.73 -6.26 -2.99
N THR A 462 -16.28 -5.81 -4.13
CA THR A 462 -17.03 -6.67 -5.06
C THR A 462 -16.20 -7.88 -5.43
N LYS A 463 -16.79 -9.07 -5.29
CA LYS A 463 -16.22 -10.35 -5.70
C LYS A 463 -16.90 -10.82 -6.97
N TYR A 464 -16.16 -11.49 -7.84
CA TYR A 464 -16.65 -11.97 -9.13
C TYR A 464 -16.50 -13.49 -9.23
N SER A 465 -17.52 -14.17 -9.77
CA SER A 465 -17.27 -15.50 -10.33
C SER A 465 -16.50 -15.36 -11.66
N ARG A 466 -15.75 -16.40 -12.03
CA ARG A 466 -14.98 -16.43 -13.28
C ARG A 466 -15.88 -16.22 -14.50
N GLU A 467 -17.05 -16.86 -14.52
CA GLU A 467 -18.07 -16.67 -15.56
C GLU A 467 -18.51 -15.20 -15.68
N THR A 468 -18.75 -14.54 -14.54
CA THR A 468 -19.22 -13.14 -14.52
C THR A 468 -18.15 -12.20 -15.04
N ILE A 469 -16.91 -12.32 -14.55
CA ILE A 469 -15.84 -11.41 -14.96
C ILE A 469 -15.46 -11.63 -16.43
N ASP A 470 -15.43 -12.87 -16.91
CA ASP A 470 -15.15 -13.18 -18.31
C ASP A 470 -16.24 -12.60 -19.22
N SER A 471 -17.53 -12.71 -18.84
CA SER A 471 -18.63 -12.09 -19.57
C SER A 471 -18.51 -10.57 -19.67
N LEU A 472 -18.14 -9.91 -18.56
CA LEU A 472 -17.91 -8.46 -18.52
C LEU A 472 -16.73 -8.07 -19.41
N LEU A 473 -15.61 -8.79 -19.32
CA LEU A 473 -14.39 -8.50 -20.08
C LEU A 473 -14.47 -8.97 -21.54
N LEU A 474 -15.38 -9.85 -21.94
CA LEU A 474 -15.58 -10.24 -23.35
C LEU A 474 -16.60 -9.35 -24.08
N SER A 475 -17.44 -8.62 -23.34
CA SER A 475 -18.44 -7.71 -23.91
C SER A 475 -17.79 -6.40 -24.41
N THR A 476 -17.79 -6.19 -25.73
CA THR A 476 -17.13 -5.02 -26.39
C THR A 476 -17.71 -3.66 -26.02
N HIS A 477 -18.89 -3.62 -25.39
CA HIS A 477 -19.58 -2.39 -25.00
C HIS A 477 -19.71 -2.23 -23.49
N SER A 478 -19.20 -3.17 -22.70
CA SER A 478 -19.22 -3.02 -21.24
C SER A 478 -18.26 -1.91 -20.82
N ARG A 479 -18.61 -1.24 -19.73
CA ARG A 479 -17.73 -0.24 -19.10
C ARG A 479 -16.43 -0.91 -18.66
N GLU A 480 -16.55 -2.08 -18.08
CA GLU A 480 -15.49 -2.86 -17.49
C GLU A 480 -14.44 -3.22 -18.55
N ARG A 481 -14.87 -3.70 -19.72
CA ARG A 481 -13.97 -3.99 -20.84
C ARG A 481 -13.27 -2.73 -21.35
N ILE A 482 -14.01 -1.63 -21.56
CA ILE A 482 -13.41 -0.37 -22.04
C ILE A 482 -12.33 0.12 -21.08
N ILE A 483 -12.62 0.12 -19.78
CA ILE A 483 -11.67 0.54 -18.75
C ILE A 483 -10.47 -0.40 -18.70
N PHE A 484 -10.72 -1.71 -18.63
CA PHE A 484 -9.67 -2.73 -18.50
C PHE A 484 -8.68 -2.69 -19.67
N ASP A 485 -9.16 -2.69 -20.91
CA ASP A 485 -8.31 -2.64 -22.10
C ASP A 485 -7.52 -1.33 -22.19
N THR A 486 -8.16 -0.21 -21.82
CA THR A 486 -7.50 1.10 -21.81
C THR A 486 -6.36 1.11 -20.79
N LEU A 487 -6.62 0.67 -19.55
CA LEU A 487 -5.60 0.61 -18.51
C LEU A 487 -4.47 -0.36 -18.86
N LYS A 488 -4.80 -1.54 -19.42
CA LYS A 488 -3.80 -2.50 -19.90
C LYS A 488 -2.87 -1.88 -20.92
N THR A 489 -3.43 -1.21 -21.93
CA THR A 489 -2.64 -0.53 -22.97
C THR A 489 -1.75 0.55 -22.38
N LEU A 490 -2.29 1.37 -21.47
CA LEU A 490 -1.54 2.47 -20.85
C LEU A 490 -0.41 1.99 -19.92
N ILE A 491 -0.62 0.90 -19.19
CA ILE A 491 0.41 0.31 -18.32
C ILE A 491 1.53 -0.30 -19.17
N GLN A 492 1.20 -1.05 -20.22
CA GLN A 492 2.17 -1.59 -21.16
C GLN A 492 2.93 -0.48 -21.93
N MET A 493 2.27 0.64 -22.21
CA MET A 493 2.91 1.82 -22.79
C MET A 493 3.89 2.45 -21.81
N ARG A 494 3.47 2.63 -20.54
CA ARG A 494 4.29 3.16 -19.45
C ARG A 494 5.54 2.30 -19.20
N SER A 495 5.39 0.97 -19.17
CA SER A 495 6.47 0.03 -18.87
C SER A 495 7.63 0.08 -19.87
N ARG A 496 7.40 0.63 -21.06
CA ARG A 496 8.45 0.80 -22.08
C ARG A 496 9.22 2.12 -21.96
N GLN A 497 8.85 2.99 -21.03
CA GLN A 497 9.44 4.32 -20.90
C GLN A 497 10.40 4.41 -19.73
N SER A 498 11.70 4.50 -20.03
CA SER A 498 12.75 4.70 -19.02
C SER A 498 12.54 5.96 -18.15
N ALA A 499 11.91 7.01 -18.70
CA ALA A 499 11.57 8.23 -17.94
C ALA A 499 10.57 7.97 -16.81
N PHE A 500 9.83 6.87 -16.88
CA PHE A 500 8.85 6.46 -15.88
C PHE A 500 9.40 5.53 -14.80
N HIS A 501 10.71 5.26 -14.79
CA HIS A 501 11.39 4.55 -13.70
C HIS A 501 10.99 5.15 -12.34
N PRO A 502 10.67 4.36 -11.29
CA PRO A 502 10.19 4.89 -10.01
C PRO A 502 11.10 5.94 -9.36
N ASN A 503 12.42 5.85 -9.58
CA ASN A 503 13.43 6.83 -9.13
C ASN A 503 13.94 7.78 -10.24
N ALA A 504 13.27 7.85 -11.40
CA ALA A 504 13.56 8.86 -12.42
C ALA A 504 13.21 10.26 -11.91
N THR A 505 13.95 11.27 -12.38
CA THR A 505 13.75 12.66 -11.97
C THR A 505 12.35 13.12 -12.29
N GLN A 506 11.73 13.85 -11.35
CA GLN A 506 10.43 14.48 -11.51
C GLN A 506 10.50 15.99 -11.25
N PHE A 507 9.76 16.77 -12.03
CA PHE A 507 9.47 18.16 -11.76
C PHE A 507 8.00 18.46 -11.99
N THR A 508 7.35 19.13 -11.05
CA THR A 508 5.94 19.51 -11.16
C THR A 508 5.78 20.81 -11.95
N LEU A 509 4.98 20.78 -13.01
CA LEU A 509 4.77 21.91 -13.92
C LEU A 509 3.79 22.95 -13.34
N GLN A 510 3.96 24.21 -13.73
CA GLN A 510 3.09 25.33 -13.32
C GLN A 510 2.19 25.78 -14.48
N LEU A 511 1.14 25.00 -14.77
CA LEU A 511 0.27 25.19 -15.95
C LEU A 511 -1.08 25.86 -15.61
N GLY A 512 -1.15 26.62 -14.52
CA GLY A 512 -2.40 27.17 -14.02
C GLY A 512 -3.26 26.13 -13.29
N ARG A 513 -4.56 26.42 -13.14
CA ARG A 513 -5.49 25.60 -12.33
C ARG A 513 -6.17 24.47 -13.11
N ASP A 514 -6.42 24.66 -14.40
CA ASP A 514 -7.18 23.71 -15.23
C ASP A 514 -6.35 22.50 -15.67
N PHE A 515 -5.03 22.59 -15.53
CA PHE A 515 -4.09 21.53 -15.87
C PHE A 515 -3.29 21.08 -14.63
N PHE A 516 -3.04 19.78 -14.56
CA PHE A 516 -1.97 19.22 -13.75
C PHE A 516 -0.95 18.58 -14.68
N GLY A 517 0.33 18.70 -14.36
CA GLY A 517 1.35 18.00 -15.14
C GLY A 517 2.69 17.91 -14.45
N VAL A 518 3.45 16.90 -14.85
CA VAL A 518 4.81 16.64 -14.39
C VAL A 518 5.72 16.41 -15.60
N TRP A 519 6.96 16.85 -15.46
CA TRP A 519 8.06 16.45 -16.33
C TRP A 519 8.80 15.31 -15.65
N ARG A 520 9.01 14.22 -16.39
CA ARG A 520 9.82 13.07 -16.00
C ARG A 520 11.04 12.95 -16.90
N GLN A 521 12.21 12.69 -16.33
CA GLN A 521 13.44 12.44 -17.07
C GLN A 521 14.11 11.15 -16.60
N SER A 522 14.44 10.28 -17.54
CA SER A 522 15.13 9.02 -17.28
C SER A 522 16.46 9.23 -16.57
N GLN A 523 16.93 8.23 -15.81
CA GLN A 523 18.16 8.35 -15.02
C GLN A 523 19.40 8.62 -15.88
N ASP A 524 19.43 8.09 -17.11
CA ASP A 524 20.46 8.34 -18.12
C ASP A 524 20.28 9.70 -18.84
N ARG A 525 19.20 10.43 -18.53
CA ARG A 525 18.78 11.70 -19.16
C ARG A 525 18.48 11.61 -20.65
N GLY A 526 18.35 10.40 -21.19
CA GLY A 526 18.10 10.16 -22.60
C GLY A 526 16.63 10.32 -23.02
N GLN A 527 15.69 10.20 -22.08
CA GLN A 527 14.25 10.35 -22.34
C GLN A 527 13.65 11.40 -21.43
N SER A 528 12.81 12.25 -22.00
CA SER A 528 11.97 13.21 -21.30
C SER A 528 10.50 12.97 -21.66
N ILE A 529 9.62 13.06 -20.66
CA ILE A 529 8.16 12.98 -20.85
C ILE A 529 7.51 14.12 -20.07
N PHE A 530 6.72 14.94 -20.76
CA PHE A 530 5.80 15.89 -20.15
C PHE A 530 4.42 15.26 -20.12
N ALA A 531 4.00 14.79 -18.94
CA ALA A 531 2.68 14.23 -18.71
C ALA A 531 1.74 15.33 -18.23
N ILE A 532 0.74 15.67 -19.03
CA ILE A 532 -0.15 16.82 -18.78
C ILE A 532 -1.59 16.40 -18.97
N THR A 533 -2.42 16.67 -17.96
CA THR A 533 -3.83 16.29 -17.90
C THR A 533 -4.71 17.53 -17.79
N ASN A 534 -5.70 17.66 -18.68
CA ASN A 534 -6.82 18.58 -18.51
C ASN A 534 -7.70 18.07 -17.36
N LEU A 535 -8.03 18.90 -16.39
CA LEU A 535 -8.82 18.51 -15.21
C LEU A 535 -10.30 18.88 -15.33
N THR A 536 -10.71 19.49 -16.44
CA THR A 536 -12.02 20.12 -16.56
C THR A 536 -12.94 19.36 -17.51
N SER A 537 -14.24 19.63 -17.38
CA SER A 537 -15.30 19.14 -18.28
C SER A 537 -15.31 19.82 -19.66
N GLN A 538 -14.41 20.78 -19.87
CA GLN A 538 -14.32 21.59 -21.07
C GLN A 538 -13.00 21.33 -21.81
N GLY A 539 -13.00 21.51 -23.13
CA GLY A 539 -11.74 21.51 -23.88
C GLY A 539 -10.87 22.70 -23.49
N LYS A 540 -9.56 22.47 -23.30
CA LYS A 540 -8.60 23.49 -22.91
C LYS A 540 -7.43 23.53 -23.89
N PHE A 541 -6.88 24.72 -24.12
CA PHE A 541 -5.70 24.90 -24.97
C PHE A 541 -4.45 24.94 -24.10
N LEU A 542 -3.54 24.00 -24.33
CA LEU A 542 -2.21 23.98 -23.74
C LEU A 542 -1.25 24.71 -24.67
N ARG A 543 -0.65 25.79 -24.19
CA ARG A 543 0.43 26.48 -24.90
C ARG A 543 1.71 25.70 -24.72
N LEU A 544 2.29 25.20 -25.81
CA LEU A 544 3.53 24.43 -25.72
C LEU A 544 4.73 25.29 -25.32
N ALA A 545 4.67 26.60 -25.51
CA ALA A 545 5.71 27.51 -25.01
C ALA A 545 5.79 27.54 -23.47
N ASP A 546 4.72 27.15 -22.76
CA ASP A 546 4.71 27.01 -21.29
C ASP A 546 5.33 25.66 -20.85
N VAL A 547 5.63 24.77 -21.81
CA VAL A 547 6.27 23.48 -21.63
C VAL A 547 7.68 23.60 -22.22
N ASN A 548 8.73 23.46 -21.40
CA ASN A 548 10.12 23.70 -21.84
C ASN A 548 10.65 22.58 -22.75
N LEU A 549 10.06 22.40 -23.93
CA LEU A 549 10.46 21.43 -24.95
C LEU A 549 11.81 21.83 -25.56
N ILE A 550 12.73 20.88 -25.64
CA ILE A 550 14.07 21.10 -26.19
C ILE A 550 13.97 21.25 -27.71
N GLU A 551 14.45 22.37 -28.25
CA GLU A 551 14.29 22.76 -29.67
C GLU A 551 14.89 21.75 -30.67
N VAL A 552 16.00 21.11 -30.29
CA VAL A 552 16.73 20.17 -31.17
C VAL A 552 16.16 18.75 -31.16
N GLU A 553 15.15 18.48 -30.33
CA GLU A 553 14.52 17.16 -30.22
C GLU A 553 13.20 17.09 -31.00
N GLN A 554 12.81 15.89 -31.41
CA GLN A 554 11.51 15.63 -32.03
C GLN A 554 10.53 15.17 -30.97
N TRP A 555 9.42 15.89 -30.82
CA TRP A 555 8.43 15.62 -29.79
C TRP A 555 7.16 15.03 -30.40
N HIS A 556 6.55 14.09 -29.71
CA HIS A 556 5.24 13.54 -30.06
C HIS A 556 4.48 13.14 -28.81
N ASP A 557 3.15 13.08 -28.90
CA ASP A 557 2.32 12.52 -27.85
C ASP A 557 2.30 10.99 -27.94
N LEU A 558 2.84 10.33 -26.92
CA LEU A 558 2.96 8.88 -26.85
C LEU A 558 1.59 8.17 -26.88
N ILE A 559 0.54 8.81 -26.33
CA ILE A 559 -0.80 8.20 -26.21
C ILE A 559 -1.53 8.22 -27.56
N SER A 560 -1.55 9.36 -28.26
CA SER A 560 -2.23 9.46 -29.56
C SER A 560 -1.34 9.15 -30.77
N GLY A 561 -0.01 9.14 -30.61
CA GLY A 561 0.97 9.07 -31.69
C GLY A 561 1.14 10.37 -32.49
N SER A 562 0.47 11.45 -32.09
CA SER A 562 0.48 12.73 -32.82
C SER A 562 1.81 13.45 -32.69
N GLN A 563 2.40 13.90 -33.80
CA GLN A 563 3.64 14.67 -33.81
C GLN A 563 3.42 16.12 -33.36
N VAL A 564 4.36 16.66 -32.58
CA VAL A 564 4.40 18.07 -32.22
C VAL A 564 5.15 18.85 -33.31
N LEU A 565 4.41 19.59 -34.12
CA LEU A 565 4.97 20.28 -35.30
C LEU A 565 5.69 21.59 -34.98
N SER A 566 5.34 22.24 -33.86
CA SER A 566 5.93 23.51 -33.45
C SER A 566 5.89 23.68 -31.94
N HIS A 567 7.00 24.13 -31.33
CA HIS A 567 7.06 24.36 -29.88
C HIS A 567 6.32 25.65 -29.47
N GLN A 568 5.91 26.46 -30.43
CA GLN A 568 5.12 27.68 -30.18
C GLN A 568 3.62 27.50 -30.40
N SER A 569 3.17 26.31 -30.83
CA SER A 569 1.75 26.05 -31.08
C SER A 569 0.97 25.81 -29.79
N GLU A 570 -0.36 25.85 -29.91
CA GLU A 570 -1.28 25.39 -28.89
C GLU A 570 -1.82 24.01 -29.27
N ILE A 571 -1.90 23.10 -28.30
CA ILE A 571 -2.61 21.83 -28.46
C ILE A 571 -3.93 21.94 -27.70
N ARG A 572 -5.03 21.59 -28.36
CA ARG A 572 -6.32 21.43 -27.69
C ARG A 572 -6.38 20.06 -27.02
N LEU A 573 -6.57 20.05 -25.70
CA LEU A 573 -6.91 18.86 -24.93
C LEU A 573 -8.42 18.80 -24.71
N ASP A 574 -9.02 17.68 -25.04
CA ASP A 574 -10.42 17.39 -24.75
C ASP A 574 -10.67 17.24 -23.24
N PRO A 575 -11.93 17.26 -22.79
CA PRO A 575 -12.27 17.09 -21.37
C PRO A 575 -11.59 15.86 -20.77
N TYR A 576 -10.85 16.07 -19.69
CA TYR A 576 -10.09 15.02 -18.99
C TYR A 576 -9.02 14.29 -19.81
N GLN A 577 -8.66 14.79 -21.00
CA GLN A 577 -7.59 14.20 -21.80
C GLN A 577 -6.24 14.39 -21.12
N THR A 578 -5.41 13.36 -21.21
CA THR A 578 -3.98 13.44 -20.88
C THR A 578 -3.14 13.25 -22.13
N VAL A 579 -2.03 13.97 -22.22
CA VAL A 579 -0.98 13.79 -23.22
C VAL A 579 0.33 13.44 -22.52
N TRP A 580 1.12 12.57 -23.14
CA TRP A 580 2.48 12.23 -22.73
C TRP A 580 3.43 12.68 -23.84
N ILE A 581 3.82 13.96 -23.80
CA ILE A 581 4.68 14.54 -24.83
C ILE A 581 6.12 14.11 -24.56
N THR A 582 6.70 13.31 -25.45
CA THR A 582 8.01 12.69 -25.27
C THR A 582 8.93 12.90 -26.48
N ASN A 583 10.23 12.86 -26.21
CA ASN A 583 11.30 12.97 -27.20
C ASN A 583 11.73 11.61 -27.80
N LYS A 584 11.12 10.50 -27.38
CA LYS A 584 11.47 9.13 -27.80
C LYS A 584 10.27 8.25 -28.03
#